data_AF-A0A1L7VCX0-F1
#
_entry.id   AF-A0A1L7VCX0-F1
#
_cell.length_a   1.000
_cell.length_b   1.000
_cell.length_c   1.000
_cell.angle_alpha   90.00
_cell.angle_beta   90.00
_cell.angle_gamma   90.00
#
_symmetry.space_group_name_H-M   'P 1'
#
loop_
_entity.id
_entity.type
_entity.pdbx_description
1 polymer ?
#
loop_
_entity_poly.entity_id
_entity_poly.type
_entity_poly.pdbx_seq_one_letter_code
_entity_poly.pdbx_strand_id
1 'polypeptide(L)'
;MSSSSEPGTRGNLTLEQKKSLQEAWVHILRLCGNENITHDAPDNTDEYLQHLKNKDSDHFSRNLWESIMADHPDTTLLRFLRARDWDVNKAVDMAVSALNWRDERQIQKTIVGGGEAVGLKKTLTTDEESFMAQYRSGKSYVRGTDKDNYPIYVIRVRLHDPHKQSAESMEEYVLHNIETLRVMAREPQDKVCLIFDLTGFGLRNMDFHVVKFLVDILEKRYPETLSVVLVHNAPFVFWGVWTVIKHWLDPVVASKVHFTSGTKGLLKFIAKENLQKSYGGEDPWEYKYLEPVPSENERMQSEEKKIKIQIERQELIDSFNRSTVDWIGTDPDTEAGKEAHERRDEVIQLLQMNYWKLDPYVRSGTYYHRAGVVNRVGGVDFKAAR
;
A
#
# COMPACT_ATOMS: atom_id res chain seq x y z
N MET A 1 -4.04 -13.38 23.08
CA MET A 1 -5.36 -13.95 22.73
C MET A 1 -5.28 -14.32 21.26
N SER A 2 -5.70 -15.52 20.89
CA SER A 2 -5.73 -15.98 19.49
C SER A 2 -6.52 -14.97 18.67
N SER A 3 -5.83 -14.12 17.91
CA SER A 3 -6.47 -13.18 16.98
C SER A 3 -6.92 -14.02 15.79
N SER A 4 -8.17 -14.48 15.81
CA SER A 4 -8.83 -14.90 14.58
C SER A 4 -8.63 -13.79 13.56
N SER A 5 -8.18 -14.12 12.35
CA SER A 5 -8.01 -13.12 11.30
C SER A 5 -9.33 -12.38 11.06
N GLU A 6 -9.26 -11.15 10.59
CA GLU A 6 -10.45 -10.32 10.36
C GLU A 6 -11.40 -10.99 9.34
N PRO A 7 -12.73 -10.93 9.53
CA PRO A 7 -13.66 -11.50 8.56
C PRO A 7 -13.41 -11.00 7.14
N GLY A 8 -13.46 -11.90 6.16
CA GLY A 8 -13.21 -11.54 4.77
C GLY A 8 -11.74 -11.32 4.42
N THR A 9 -10.82 -11.77 5.28
CA THR A 9 -9.38 -11.84 5.02
C THR A 9 -8.92 -13.30 4.93
N ARG A 10 -7.67 -13.52 4.50
CA ARG A 10 -7.09 -14.87 4.44
C ARG A 10 -7.20 -15.57 5.80
N GLY A 11 -7.54 -16.85 5.76
CA GLY A 11 -7.77 -17.67 6.96
C GLY A 11 -9.12 -17.42 7.66
N ASN A 12 -9.93 -16.46 7.23
CA ASN A 12 -11.29 -16.23 7.75
C ASN A 12 -12.28 -15.82 6.64
N LEU A 13 -12.37 -16.67 5.61
CA LEU A 13 -13.33 -16.58 4.53
C LEU A 13 -14.46 -17.59 4.72
N THR A 14 -15.70 -17.18 4.50
CA THR A 14 -16.83 -18.11 4.32
C THR A 14 -16.72 -18.84 2.98
N LEU A 15 -17.45 -19.94 2.78
CA LEU A 15 -17.47 -20.65 1.50
C LEU A 15 -17.90 -19.74 0.34
N GLU A 16 -18.93 -18.90 0.55
CA GLU A 16 -19.38 -17.93 -0.46
C GLU A 16 -18.26 -16.94 -0.82
N GLN A 17 -17.54 -16.43 0.17
CA GLN A 17 -16.42 -15.52 -0.04
C GLN A 17 -15.25 -16.19 -0.78
N LYS A 18 -14.96 -17.47 -0.50
CA LYS A 18 -13.98 -18.25 -1.27
C LYS A 18 -14.39 -18.37 -2.74
N LYS A 19 -15.68 -18.62 -3.01
CA LYS A 19 -16.22 -18.68 -4.39
C LYS A 19 -16.14 -17.32 -5.08
N SER A 20 -16.50 -16.23 -4.41
CA SER A 20 -16.32 -14.87 -4.95
C SER A 20 -14.86 -14.55 -5.26
N LEU A 21 -13.91 -15.04 -4.46
CA LEU A 21 -12.48 -14.90 -4.75
C LEU A 21 -12.06 -15.71 -5.98
N GLN A 22 -12.53 -16.96 -6.13
CA GLN A 22 -12.31 -17.74 -7.35
C GLN A 22 -12.86 -17.02 -8.59
N GLU A 23 -14.11 -16.53 -8.52
CA GLU A 23 -14.76 -15.78 -9.59
C GLU A 23 -13.99 -14.50 -9.96
N ALA A 24 -13.52 -13.73 -8.98
CA ALA A 24 -12.68 -12.57 -9.22
C ALA A 24 -11.38 -12.95 -9.95
N TRP A 25 -10.73 -14.05 -9.57
CA TRP A 25 -9.54 -14.55 -10.26
C TRP A 25 -9.80 -15.00 -11.69
N VAL A 26 -10.98 -15.57 -11.99
CA VAL A 26 -11.36 -15.91 -13.38
C VAL A 26 -11.28 -14.66 -14.25
N HIS A 27 -11.90 -13.55 -13.83
CA HIS A 27 -11.87 -12.31 -14.59
C HIS A 27 -10.46 -11.72 -14.74
N ILE A 28 -9.68 -11.71 -13.65
CA ILE A 28 -8.30 -11.21 -13.69
C ILE A 28 -7.42 -12.05 -14.63
N LEU A 29 -7.56 -13.37 -14.61
CA LEU A 29 -6.77 -14.26 -15.48
C LEU A 29 -7.17 -14.14 -16.96
N ARG A 30 -8.46 -13.95 -17.26
CA ARG A 30 -8.93 -13.63 -18.62
C ARG A 30 -8.28 -12.34 -19.14
N LEU A 31 -8.22 -11.29 -18.32
CA LEU A 31 -7.51 -10.04 -18.65
C LEU A 31 -6.00 -10.23 -18.80
N CYS A 32 -5.42 -11.24 -18.15
CA CYS A 32 -4.03 -11.67 -18.36
C CYS A 32 -3.86 -12.61 -19.57
N GLY A 33 -4.90 -12.83 -20.40
CA GLY A 33 -4.83 -13.63 -21.63
C GLY A 33 -5.13 -15.13 -21.45
N ASN A 34 -5.64 -15.55 -20.28
CA ASN A 34 -6.07 -16.93 -20.05
C ASN A 34 -7.56 -17.07 -20.40
N GLU A 35 -7.88 -17.17 -21.69
CA GLU A 35 -9.27 -17.12 -22.18
C GLU A 35 -10.06 -18.42 -21.93
N ASN A 36 -9.39 -19.58 -21.86
CA ASN A 36 -10.03 -20.90 -21.80
C ASN A 36 -10.26 -21.43 -20.37
N ILE A 37 -10.60 -20.55 -19.42
CA ILE A 37 -10.89 -20.95 -18.04
C ILE A 37 -12.33 -21.49 -17.97
N THR A 38 -12.47 -22.76 -17.62
CA THR A 38 -13.78 -23.40 -17.41
C THR A 38 -14.34 -23.00 -16.04
N HIS A 39 -15.28 -22.07 -16.01
CA HIS A 39 -15.98 -21.61 -14.80
C HIS A 39 -17.34 -21.01 -15.18
N ASP A 40 -18.32 -21.09 -14.28
CA ASP A 40 -19.69 -20.59 -14.49
C ASP A 40 -19.79 -19.04 -14.46
N ALA A 41 -18.67 -18.34 -14.35
CA ALA A 41 -18.64 -16.88 -14.27
C ALA A 41 -19.00 -16.28 -15.64
N PRO A 42 -19.90 -15.28 -15.69
CA PRO A 42 -20.19 -14.56 -16.92
C PRO A 42 -18.91 -13.95 -17.50
N ASP A 43 -18.82 -13.85 -18.81
CA ASP A 43 -17.66 -13.20 -19.45
C ASP A 43 -17.90 -11.69 -19.60
N ASN A 44 -17.33 -10.92 -18.67
CA ASN A 44 -17.40 -9.46 -18.62
C ASN A 44 -16.09 -8.81 -19.11
N THR A 45 -15.24 -9.54 -19.83
CA THR A 45 -13.92 -9.05 -20.26
C THR A 45 -14.01 -7.75 -21.05
N ASP A 46 -14.98 -7.63 -21.97
CA ASP A 46 -15.21 -6.42 -22.77
C ASP A 46 -15.56 -5.20 -21.93
N GLU A 47 -16.26 -5.37 -20.80
CA GLU A 47 -16.59 -4.28 -19.88
C GLU A 47 -15.33 -3.78 -19.17
N TYR A 48 -14.48 -4.69 -18.69
CA TYR A 48 -13.24 -4.33 -18.01
C TYR A 48 -12.19 -3.74 -18.95
N LEU A 49 -12.15 -4.19 -20.21
CA LEU A 49 -11.23 -3.67 -21.24
C LEU A 49 -11.42 -2.16 -21.49
N GLN A 50 -12.61 -1.60 -21.20
CA GLN A 50 -12.87 -0.16 -21.31
C GLN A 50 -11.92 0.67 -20.43
N HIS A 51 -11.52 0.16 -19.27
CA HIS A 51 -10.55 0.82 -18.38
C HIS A 51 -9.12 0.72 -18.90
N LEU A 52 -8.82 -0.27 -19.74
CA LEU A 52 -7.47 -0.59 -20.18
C LEU A 52 -7.03 0.21 -21.41
N LYS A 53 -7.90 1.05 -22.00
CA LYS A 53 -7.56 1.95 -23.14
C LYS A 53 -6.77 1.23 -24.26
N ASN A 54 -7.19 0.03 -24.63
CA ASN A 54 -6.56 -0.84 -25.64
C ASN A 54 -5.17 -1.42 -25.27
N LYS A 55 -4.83 -1.51 -23.99
CA LYS A 55 -3.66 -2.27 -23.53
C LYS A 55 -3.89 -3.77 -23.70
N ASP A 56 -2.86 -4.50 -24.12
CA ASP A 56 -2.90 -5.95 -24.28
C ASP A 56 -2.79 -6.71 -22.95
N SER A 57 -3.03 -8.02 -23.01
CA SER A 57 -3.00 -8.92 -21.85
C SER A 57 -1.63 -9.00 -21.18
N ASP A 58 -0.55 -8.97 -21.97
CA ASP A 58 0.82 -8.99 -21.46
C ASP A 58 1.14 -7.72 -20.66
N HIS A 59 0.70 -6.57 -21.14
CA HIS A 59 0.82 -5.30 -20.44
C HIS A 59 0.00 -5.30 -19.15
N PHE A 60 -1.25 -5.77 -19.18
CA PHE A 60 -2.07 -5.88 -17.98
C PHE A 60 -1.44 -6.80 -16.93
N SER A 61 -0.99 -8.00 -17.35
CA SER A 61 -0.31 -8.96 -16.49
C SER A 61 0.94 -8.37 -15.84
N ARG A 62 1.81 -7.70 -16.61
CA ARG A 62 2.99 -7.02 -16.06
C ARG A 62 2.61 -5.97 -15.02
N ASN A 63 1.64 -5.11 -15.32
CA ASN A 63 1.21 -4.05 -14.38
C ASN A 63 0.61 -4.63 -13.09
N LEU A 64 -0.17 -5.71 -13.20
CA LEU A 64 -0.71 -6.44 -12.04
C LEU A 64 0.42 -6.92 -11.13
N TRP A 65 1.42 -7.61 -11.69
CA TRP A 65 2.51 -8.21 -10.92
C TRP A 65 3.55 -7.23 -10.41
N GLU A 66 3.74 -6.09 -11.09
CA GLU A 66 4.47 -4.94 -10.58
C GLU A 66 3.73 -4.30 -9.39
N SER A 67 2.40 -4.22 -9.46
CA SER A 67 1.57 -3.68 -8.38
C SER A 67 1.54 -4.57 -7.14
N ILE A 68 1.45 -5.90 -7.30
CA ILE A 68 1.41 -6.87 -6.18
C ILE A 68 2.73 -6.89 -5.41
N MET A 69 3.87 -6.67 -6.07
CA MET A 69 5.19 -6.68 -5.43
C MET A 69 5.47 -8.02 -4.68
N ALA A 70 5.68 -7.95 -3.36
CA ALA A 70 5.81 -9.07 -2.43
C ALA A 70 4.56 -9.29 -1.57
N ASP A 71 3.44 -8.62 -1.88
CA ASP A 71 2.17 -8.88 -1.20
C ASP A 71 1.62 -10.25 -1.63
N HIS A 72 0.72 -10.80 -0.82
CA HIS A 72 -0.06 -11.96 -1.26
C HIS A 72 -1.10 -11.50 -2.31
N PRO A 73 -1.17 -12.16 -3.48
CA PRO A 73 -2.03 -11.71 -4.57
C PRO A 73 -3.53 -11.79 -4.20
N ASP A 74 -3.96 -12.81 -3.44
CA ASP A 74 -5.36 -12.86 -2.96
C ASP A 74 -5.70 -11.72 -2.03
N THR A 75 -4.78 -11.33 -1.15
CA THR A 75 -5.01 -10.25 -0.20
C THR A 75 -5.23 -8.93 -0.90
N THR A 76 -4.55 -8.74 -2.04
CA THR A 76 -4.81 -7.61 -2.93
C THR A 76 -6.26 -7.63 -3.45
N LEU A 77 -6.74 -8.73 -4.02
CA LEU A 77 -8.12 -8.81 -4.52
C LEU A 77 -9.18 -8.78 -3.41
N LEU A 78 -8.91 -9.41 -2.27
CA LEU A 78 -9.79 -9.43 -1.11
C LEU A 78 -10.08 -8.02 -0.57
N ARG A 79 -9.11 -7.09 -0.67
CA ARG A 79 -9.34 -5.68 -0.33
C ARG A 79 -10.42 -5.05 -1.23
N PHE A 80 -10.39 -5.32 -2.53
CA PHE A 80 -11.39 -4.83 -3.48
C PHE A 80 -12.75 -5.50 -3.28
N LEU A 81 -12.77 -6.82 -3.03
CA LEU A 81 -14.00 -7.56 -2.73
C LEU A 81 -14.70 -7.03 -1.48
N ARG A 82 -13.96 -6.83 -0.38
CA ARG A 82 -14.53 -6.22 0.84
C ARG A 82 -15.02 -4.80 0.60
N ALA A 83 -14.28 -3.99 -0.15
CA ALA A 83 -14.66 -2.61 -0.46
C ALA A 83 -15.90 -2.47 -1.36
N ARG A 84 -16.37 -3.58 -1.95
CA ARG A 84 -17.56 -3.63 -2.82
C ARG A 84 -18.58 -4.64 -2.32
N ASP A 85 -18.60 -4.91 -1.01
CA ASP A 85 -19.57 -5.78 -0.36
C ASP A 85 -19.71 -7.15 -1.04
N TRP A 86 -18.58 -7.68 -1.54
CA TRP A 86 -18.49 -8.96 -2.25
C TRP A 86 -19.20 -9.03 -3.61
N ASP A 87 -19.60 -7.88 -4.18
CA ASP A 87 -19.98 -7.77 -5.58
C ASP A 87 -18.73 -7.92 -6.47
N VAL A 88 -18.56 -9.12 -7.04
CA VAL A 88 -17.37 -9.50 -7.82
C VAL A 88 -17.14 -8.55 -8.99
N ASN A 89 -18.20 -8.19 -9.73
CA ASN A 89 -18.06 -7.34 -10.90
C ASN A 89 -17.58 -5.93 -10.53
N LYS A 90 -18.21 -5.33 -9.52
CA LYS A 90 -17.78 -4.00 -9.03
C LYS A 90 -16.37 -4.04 -8.43
N ALA A 91 -16.00 -5.13 -7.76
CA ALA A 91 -14.67 -5.31 -7.18
C ALA A 91 -13.59 -5.40 -8.26
N VAL A 92 -13.81 -6.22 -9.29
CA VAL A 92 -12.88 -6.36 -10.42
C VAL A 92 -12.78 -5.07 -11.21
N ASP A 93 -13.90 -4.40 -11.51
CA ASP A 93 -13.94 -3.08 -12.16
C ASP A 93 -13.05 -2.06 -11.43
N MET A 94 -13.23 -1.98 -10.11
CA MET A 94 -12.43 -1.10 -9.25
C MET A 94 -10.94 -1.47 -9.24
N ALA A 95 -10.62 -2.76 -9.19
CA ALA A 95 -9.24 -3.25 -9.22
C ALA A 95 -8.54 -2.92 -10.55
N VAL A 96 -9.21 -3.18 -11.67
CA VAL A 96 -8.70 -2.86 -13.01
C VAL A 96 -8.53 -1.36 -13.19
N SER A 97 -9.50 -0.55 -12.76
CA SER A 97 -9.40 0.91 -12.75
C SER A 97 -8.21 1.40 -11.92
N ALA A 98 -7.99 0.80 -10.75
CA ALA A 98 -6.85 1.15 -9.88
C ALA A 98 -5.50 0.79 -10.53
N LEU A 99 -5.39 -0.38 -11.16
CA LEU A 99 -4.19 -0.81 -11.88
C LEU A 99 -3.89 0.11 -13.08
N ASN A 100 -4.90 0.45 -13.88
CA ASN A 100 -4.71 1.39 -14.98
C ASN A 100 -4.27 2.78 -14.49
N TRP A 101 -4.87 3.28 -13.41
CA TRP A 101 -4.44 4.55 -12.79
C TRP A 101 -3.00 4.52 -12.30
N ARG A 102 -2.54 3.39 -11.73
CA ARG A 102 -1.14 3.22 -11.30
C ARG A 102 -0.17 3.32 -12.48
N ASP A 103 -0.52 2.73 -13.60
CA ASP A 103 0.27 2.83 -14.82
C ASP A 103 0.23 4.25 -15.40
N GLU A 104 -0.94 4.90 -15.47
CA GLU A 104 -1.04 6.31 -15.92
C GLU A 104 -0.20 7.26 -15.07
N ARG A 105 -0.17 7.06 -13.75
CA ARG A 105 0.66 7.81 -12.81
C ARG A 105 2.13 7.37 -12.79
N GLN A 106 2.50 6.36 -13.58
CA GLN A 106 3.85 5.80 -13.65
C GLN A 106 4.41 5.48 -12.24
N ILE A 107 3.58 4.93 -11.36
CA ILE A 107 3.91 4.70 -9.94
C ILE A 107 5.19 3.88 -9.81
N GLN A 108 5.30 2.78 -10.56
CA GLN A 108 6.44 1.88 -10.44
C GLN A 108 7.74 2.52 -10.97
N LYS A 109 7.67 3.14 -12.15
CA LYS A 109 8.85 3.67 -12.85
C LYS A 109 9.36 4.98 -12.25
N THR A 110 8.47 5.94 -12.01
CA THR A 110 8.84 7.30 -11.62
C THR A 110 8.83 7.45 -10.11
N ILE A 111 7.70 7.12 -9.46
CA ILE A 111 7.53 7.36 -8.02
C ILE A 111 8.43 6.41 -7.22
N VAL A 112 8.28 5.10 -7.41
CA VAL A 112 9.04 4.07 -6.69
C VAL A 112 10.48 3.95 -7.19
N GLY A 113 10.66 3.93 -8.52
CA GLY A 113 11.98 3.81 -9.15
C GLY A 113 12.88 5.01 -8.90
N GLY A 114 12.33 6.23 -8.87
CA GLY A 114 13.08 7.46 -8.59
C GLY A 114 13.17 7.80 -7.11
N GLY A 115 12.01 7.90 -6.44
CA GLY A 115 11.87 8.13 -5.00
C GLY A 115 12.84 9.17 -4.42
N GLU A 116 13.43 8.84 -3.27
CA GLU A 116 14.38 9.72 -2.56
C GLU A 116 15.73 9.86 -3.29
N ALA A 117 16.02 9.01 -4.29
CA ALA A 117 17.26 9.09 -5.07
C ALA A 117 17.35 10.37 -5.92
N VAL A 118 16.24 11.09 -6.12
CA VAL A 118 16.29 12.44 -6.70
C VAL A 118 17.26 13.35 -5.94
N GLY A 119 17.39 13.18 -4.62
CA GLY A 119 18.34 13.92 -3.79
C GLY A 119 19.82 13.69 -4.13
N LEU A 120 20.15 12.70 -4.95
CA LEU A 120 21.50 12.42 -5.45
C LEU A 120 21.83 13.15 -6.76
N LYS A 121 20.85 13.81 -7.39
CA LYS A 121 21.08 14.57 -8.63
C LYS A 121 22.00 15.75 -8.38
N LYS A 122 22.87 16.05 -9.34
CA LYS A 122 23.79 17.21 -9.27
C LYS A 122 23.05 18.55 -9.26
N THR A 123 21.94 18.61 -9.99
CA THR A 123 21.07 19.77 -10.09
C THR A 123 19.63 19.28 -9.92
N LEU A 124 18.91 19.88 -8.98
CA LEU A 124 17.51 19.60 -8.70
C LEU A 124 16.64 20.63 -9.40
N THR A 125 15.48 20.20 -9.90
CA THR A 125 14.39 21.13 -10.21
C THR A 125 13.77 21.66 -8.91
N THR A 126 12.97 22.72 -9.01
CA THR A 126 12.22 23.26 -7.86
C THR A 126 11.31 22.21 -7.22
N ASP A 127 10.63 21.39 -8.02
CA ASP A 127 9.74 20.34 -7.50
C ASP A 127 10.51 19.20 -6.84
N GLU A 128 11.68 18.82 -7.36
CA GLU A 128 12.54 17.80 -6.74
C GLU A 128 13.14 18.28 -5.41
N GLU A 129 13.57 19.54 -5.35
CA GLU A 129 14.02 20.16 -4.11
C GLU A 129 12.88 20.20 -3.07
N SER A 130 11.68 20.58 -3.52
CA SER A 130 10.47 20.62 -2.69
C SER A 130 10.05 19.23 -2.18
N PHE A 131 10.15 18.21 -3.03
CA PHE A 131 9.90 16.80 -2.68
C PHE A 131 10.86 16.32 -1.58
N MET A 132 12.16 16.57 -1.73
CA MET A 132 13.15 16.22 -0.70
C MET A 132 12.98 17.03 0.59
N ALA A 133 12.57 18.30 0.49
CA ALA A 133 12.26 19.13 1.64
C ALA A 133 11.11 18.56 2.49
N GLN A 134 10.16 17.83 1.88
CA GLN A 134 9.11 17.14 2.61
C GLN A 134 9.69 16.13 3.61
N TYR A 135 10.59 15.24 3.17
CA TYR A 135 11.26 14.27 4.05
C TYR A 135 12.12 14.97 5.11
N ARG A 136 12.95 15.93 4.70
CA ARG A 136 13.84 16.67 5.60
C ARG A 136 13.10 17.40 6.73
N SER A 137 11.87 17.85 6.47
CA SER A 137 11.04 18.52 7.49
C SER A 137 10.61 17.58 8.62
N GLY A 138 10.60 16.26 8.38
CA GLY A 138 10.03 15.27 9.28
C GLY A 138 8.53 15.46 9.52
N LYS A 139 7.81 16.09 8.58
CA LYS A 139 6.36 16.27 8.70
C LYS A 139 5.62 14.94 8.72
N SER A 140 6.18 13.89 8.15
CA SER A 140 5.64 12.55 8.32
C SER A 140 6.71 11.46 8.31
N TYR A 141 6.41 10.37 9.04
CA TYR A 141 7.32 9.24 9.22
C TYR A 141 6.57 8.05 9.84
N VAL A 142 7.15 6.85 9.70
CA VAL A 142 6.72 5.64 10.40
C VAL A 142 7.56 5.43 11.64
N ARG A 143 6.92 5.14 12.78
CA ARG A 143 7.61 4.72 14.00
C ARG A 143 6.73 3.83 14.87
N GLY A 144 7.25 2.66 15.23
CA GLY A 144 6.55 1.71 16.11
C GLY A 144 5.29 1.13 15.48
N THR A 145 4.53 0.42 16.32
CA THR A 145 3.26 -0.20 15.95
C THR A 145 2.18 0.11 16.98
N ASP A 146 0.92 0.09 16.54
CA ASP A 146 -0.22 0.14 17.44
C ASP A 146 -0.36 -1.19 18.21
N LYS A 147 -1.41 -1.30 19.05
CA LYS A 147 -1.66 -2.50 19.85
C LYS A 147 -2.07 -3.72 19.03
N ASP A 148 -2.50 -3.53 17.79
CA ASP A 148 -2.83 -4.59 16.84
C ASP A 148 -1.64 -4.92 15.91
N ASN A 149 -0.48 -4.32 16.19
CA ASN A 149 0.79 -4.46 15.49
C ASN A 149 0.85 -3.82 14.09
N TYR A 150 -0.11 -2.97 13.74
CA TYR A 150 -0.03 -2.21 12.49
C TYR A 150 1.01 -1.08 12.62
N PRO A 151 1.81 -0.81 11.57
CA PRO A 151 2.72 0.33 11.56
C PRO A 151 1.99 1.64 11.82
N ILE A 152 2.60 2.50 12.62
CA ILE A 152 2.08 3.84 12.90
C ILE A 152 2.75 4.82 11.94
N TYR A 153 1.95 5.46 11.08
CA TYR A 153 2.40 6.57 10.25
C TYR A 153 1.92 7.90 10.85
N VAL A 154 2.88 8.72 11.28
CA VAL A 154 2.65 10.01 11.92
C VAL A 154 2.71 11.11 10.88
N ILE A 155 1.76 12.04 10.91
CA ILE A 155 1.73 13.26 10.11
C ILE A 155 1.58 14.46 11.05
N ARG A 156 2.65 15.25 11.20
CA ARG A 156 2.72 16.49 11.99
C ARG A 156 2.23 17.65 11.15
N VAL A 157 0.94 17.92 11.19
CA VAL A 157 0.28 18.88 10.28
C VAL A 157 0.81 20.31 10.45
N ARG A 158 1.25 20.70 11.66
CA ARG A 158 1.87 22.02 11.90
C ARG A 158 3.09 22.33 11.01
N LEU A 159 3.76 21.29 10.50
CA LEU A 159 4.93 21.42 9.62
C LEU A 159 4.56 21.50 8.13
N HIS A 160 3.28 21.32 7.79
CA HIS A 160 2.80 21.46 6.44
C HIS A 160 2.58 22.93 6.08
N ASP A 161 3.04 23.32 4.90
CA ASP A 161 2.78 24.63 4.30
C ASP A 161 2.42 24.39 2.83
N PRO A 162 1.14 24.54 2.44
CA PRO A 162 0.69 24.30 1.08
C PRO A 162 1.39 25.16 0.03
N HIS A 163 2.00 26.28 0.43
CA HIS A 163 2.62 27.25 -0.48
C HIS A 163 4.10 26.96 -0.79
N LYS A 164 4.68 25.90 -0.22
CA LYS A 164 6.11 25.56 -0.39
C LYS A 164 6.39 24.51 -1.46
N GLN A 165 5.35 23.95 -2.07
CA GLN A 165 5.47 22.94 -3.12
C GLN A 165 4.30 23.04 -4.08
N SER A 166 4.46 22.54 -5.30
CA SER A 166 3.34 22.33 -6.22
C SER A 166 2.40 21.23 -5.70
N ALA A 167 1.16 21.26 -6.19
CA ALA A 167 0.20 20.19 -5.96
C ALA A 167 0.74 18.82 -6.40
N GLU A 168 1.34 18.77 -7.60
CA GLU A 168 1.93 17.57 -8.17
C GLU A 168 3.06 17.00 -7.32
N SER A 169 4.05 17.83 -6.92
CA SER A 169 5.14 17.42 -6.03
C SER A 169 4.62 16.86 -4.69
N MET A 170 3.53 17.42 -4.16
CA MET A 170 2.89 16.95 -2.93
C MET A 170 2.14 15.63 -3.13
N GLU A 171 1.46 15.45 -4.26
CA GLU A 171 0.84 14.16 -4.63
C GLU A 171 1.91 13.07 -4.81
N GLU A 172 3.02 13.35 -5.49
CA GLU A 172 4.14 12.42 -5.66
C GLU A 172 4.73 12.00 -4.30
N TYR A 173 4.90 12.95 -3.38
CA TYR A 173 5.34 12.64 -2.01
C TYR A 173 4.36 11.72 -1.27
N VAL A 174 3.06 11.98 -1.37
CA VAL A 174 2.03 11.11 -0.77
C VAL A 174 2.08 9.72 -1.36
N LEU A 175 2.15 9.61 -2.69
CA LEU A 175 2.20 8.32 -3.39
C LEU A 175 3.46 7.53 -3.03
N HIS A 176 4.62 8.18 -2.97
CA HIS A 176 5.86 7.52 -2.55
C HIS A 176 5.76 7.00 -1.12
N ASN A 177 5.15 7.74 -0.19
CA ASN A 177 4.97 7.28 1.18
C ASN A 177 3.98 6.11 1.27
N ILE A 178 2.88 6.11 0.51
CA ILE A 178 1.95 4.97 0.47
C ILE A 178 2.64 3.71 -0.09
N GLU A 179 3.37 3.83 -1.18
CA GLU A 179 4.11 2.70 -1.74
C GLU A 179 5.22 2.21 -0.81
N THR A 180 5.83 3.11 -0.04
CA THR A 180 6.82 2.75 0.98
C THR A 180 6.17 2.08 2.19
N LEU A 181 4.99 2.54 2.62
CA LEU A 181 4.21 1.90 3.69
C LEU A 181 3.83 0.47 3.35
N ARG A 182 3.47 0.18 2.10
CA ARG A 182 3.14 -1.18 1.63
C ARG A 182 4.30 -2.16 1.78
N VAL A 183 5.55 -1.69 1.74
CA VAL A 183 6.73 -2.53 2.01
C VAL A 183 6.79 -2.95 3.50
N MET A 184 6.29 -2.08 4.39
CA MET A 184 6.31 -2.27 5.85
C MET A 184 5.02 -2.91 6.41
N ALA A 185 3.87 -2.68 5.78
CA ALA A 185 2.56 -3.19 6.15
C ALA A 185 2.22 -4.41 5.27
N ARG A 186 2.68 -5.59 5.69
CA ARG A 186 2.47 -6.86 4.98
C ARG A 186 1.82 -7.88 5.91
N GLU A 187 1.21 -8.91 5.34
CA GLU A 187 0.49 -9.92 6.12
C GLU A 187 1.33 -10.48 7.27
N PRO A 188 0.72 -10.72 8.45
CA PRO A 188 -0.71 -10.56 8.76
C PRO A 188 -1.13 -9.13 9.16
N GLN A 189 -0.21 -8.15 9.17
CA GLN A 189 -0.46 -6.75 9.52
C GLN A 189 -0.35 -5.84 8.30
N ASP A 190 -1.31 -5.99 7.38
CA ASP A 190 -1.30 -5.34 6.07
C ASP A 190 -2.05 -4.00 6.01
N LYS A 191 -2.36 -3.43 7.18
CA LYS A 191 -3.01 -2.12 7.36
C LYS A 191 -2.10 -1.13 8.10
N VAL A 192 -2.49 0.13 8.13
CA VAL A 192 -1.73 1.22 8.79
C VAL A 192 -2.60 1.95 9.83
N CYS A 193 -2.00 2.30 10.97
CA CYS A 193 -2.54 3.26 11.93
C CYS A 193 -2.02 4.67 11.57
N LEU A 194 -2.90 5.59 11.19
CA LEU A 194 -2.54 6.97 10.89
C LEU A 194 -2.69 7.87 12.12
N ILE A 195 -1.69 8.71 12.40
CA ILE A 195 -1.82 9.81 13.36
C ILE A 195 -1.73 11.12 12.60
N PHE A 196 -2.83 11.87 12.55
CA PHE A 196 -2.81 13.27 12.17
C PHE A 196 -2.62 14.12 13.43
N ASP A 197 -1.37 14.49 13.72
CA ASP A 197 -1.03 15.37 14.84
C ASP A 197 -1.33 16.84 14.49
N LEU A 198 -2.43 17.33 15.04
CA LEU A 198 -2.90 18.72 14.91
C LEU A 198 -2.38 19.61 16.04
N THR A 199 -1.45 19.15 16.88
CA THR A 199 -0.80 20.00 17.88
C THR A 199 -0.07 21.14 17.17
N GLY A 200 -0.50 22.38 17.43
CA GLY A 200 0.03 23.58 16.78
C GLY A 200 -0.55 23.86 15.39
N PHE A 201 -1.62 23.16 14.97
CA PHE A 201 -2.32 23.42 13.72
C PHE A 201 -2.93 24.82 13.69
N GLY A 202 -2.73 25.52 12.57
CA GLY A 202 -3.47 26.72 12.18
C GLY A 202 -3.96 26.60 10.73
N LEU A 203 -4.88 27.49 10.32
CA LEU A 203 -5.47 27.46 8.98
C LEU A 203 -4.46 27.57 7.83
N ARG A 204 -3.29 28.19 8.06
CA ARG A 204 -2.18 28.22 7.09
C ARG A 204 -1.67 26.82 6.74
N ASN A 205 -1.79 25.86 7.66
CA ASN A 205 -1.38 24.47 7.42
C ASN A 205 -2.43 23.67 6.64
N MET A 206 -3.63 24.23 6.41
CA MET A 206 -4.71 23.48 5.81
C MET A 206 -4.53 23.36 4.29
N ASP A 207 -4.54 22.12 3.82
CA ASP A 207 -4.45 21.77 2.41
C ASP A 207 -5.64 20.91 1.99
N PHE A 208 -6.72 21.55 1.54
CA PHE A 208 -7.91 20.83 1.09
C PHE A 208 -7.66 19.97 -0.15
N HIS A 209 -6.70 20.36 -0.99
CA HIS A 209 -6.35 19.59 -2.18
C HIS A 209 -5.71 18.25 -1.77
N VAL A 210 -4.68 18.27 -0.92
CA VAL A 210 -4.03 17.05 -0.44
C VAL A 210 -4.98 16.17 0.36
N VAL A 211 -5.84 16.75 1.20
CA VAL A 211 -6.85 15.96 1.94
C VAL A 211 -7.80 15.26 0.98
N LYS A 212 -8.33 15.97 -0.03
CA LYS A 212 -9.22 15.36 -1.01
C LYS A 212 -8.51 14.26 -1.81
N PHE A 213 -7.26 14.50 -2.20
CA PHE A 213 -6.44 13.51 -2.87
C PHE A 213 -6.23 12.25 -2.02
N LEU A 214 -5.91 12.40 -0.73
CA LEU A 214 -5.77 11.28 0.22
C LEU A 214 -7.05 10.46 0.33
N VAL A 215 -8.21 11.10 0.44
CA VAL A 215 -9.50 10.41 0.46
C VAL A 215 -9.72 9.65 -0.84
N ASP A 216 -9.58 10.31 -1.99
CA ASP A 216 -9.78 9.71 -3.30
C ASP A 216 -8.90 8.46 -3.51
N ILE A 217 -7.61 8.51 -3.14
CA ILE A 217 -6.72 7.36 -3.33
C ILE A 217 -6.97 6.24 -2.33
N LEU A 218 -7.26 6.55 -1.05
CA LEU A 218 -7.51 5.52 -0.02
C LEU A 218 -8.82 4.77 -0.30
N GLU A 219 -9.82 5.44 -0.84
CA GLU A 219 -11.12 4.84 -1.18
C GLU A 219 -11.11 4.11 -2.52
N LYS A 220 -10.43 4.66 -3.55
CA LYS A 220 -10.54 4.14 -4.93
C LYS A 220 -9.36 3.30 -5.39
N ARG A 221 -8.18 3.50 -4.80
CA ARG A 221 -6.90 2.95 -5.30
C ARG A 221 -6.21 2.03 -4.30
N TYR A 222 -6.35 2.31 -3.01
CA TYR A 222 -5.78 1.53 -1.90
C TYR A 222 -6.85 1.12 -0.88
N PRO A 223 -7.97 0.51 -1.31
CA PRO A 223 -9.04 0.16 -0.40
C PRO A 223 -8.55 -0.75 0.72
N GLU A 224 -9.20 -0.65 1.88
CA GLU A 224 -8.98 -1.58 2.99
C GLU A 224 -7.54 -1.62 3.55
N THR A 225 -6.74 -0.57 3.32
CA THR A 225 -5.35 -0.45 3.85
C THR A 225 -5.26 0.35 5.15
N LEU A 226 -6.35 1.01 5.57
CA LEU A 226 -6.42 1.74 6.84
C LEU A 226 -7.00 0.86 7.95
N SER A 227 -6.29 0.80 9.08
CA SER A 227 -6.83 0.26 10.34
C SER A 227 -7.60 1.36 11.08
N VAL A 228 -6.89 2.39 11.54
CA VAL A 228 -7.47 3.53 12.28
C VAL A 228 -6.84 4.85 11.85
N VAL A 229 -7.60 5.95 11.99
CA VAL A 229 -7.14 7.32 11.77
C VAL A 229 -7.33 8.13 13.05
N LEU A 230 -6.22 8.46 13.71
CA LEU A 230 -6.20 9.21 14.97
C LEU A 230 -5.99 10.69 14.67
N VAL A 231 -7.06 11.48 14.71
CA VAL A 231 -6.99 12.95 14.64
C VAL A 231 -6.65 13.46 16.04
N HIS A 232 -5.38 13.77 16.25
CA HIS A 232 -4.80 14.03 17.56
C HIS A 232 -4.70 15.53 17.86
N ASN A 233 -5.17 15.95 19.04
CA ASN A 233 -5.13 17.33 19.53
C ASN A 233 -5.72 18.36 18.55
N ALA A 234 -6.87 18.05 17.95
CA ALA A 234 -7.59 18.97 17.08
C ALA A 234 -7.95 20.28 17.82
N PRO A 235 -7.50 21.46 17.36
CA PRO A 235 -7.90 22.73 17.94
C PRO A 235 -9.34 23.08 17.56
N PHE A 236 -9.97 24.01 18.29
CA PHE A 236 -11.37 24.39 18.05
C PHE A 236 -11.66 24.80 16.59
N VAL A 237 -10.74 25.53 15.95
CA VAL A 237 -10.87 25.95 14.54
C VAL A 237 -10.97 24.77 13.57
N PHE A 238 -10.45 23.59 13.94
CA PHE A 238 -10.51 22.39 13.10
C PHE A 238 -11.93 21.85 12.94
N TRP A 239 -12.87 22.15 13.85
CA TRP A 239 -14.24 21.62 13.73
C TRP A 239 -14.96 22.10 12.47
N GLY A 240 -14.75 23.35 12.05
CA GLY A 240 -15.27 23.85 10.76
C GLY A 240 -14.64 23.14 9.56
N VAL A 241 -13.33 22.85 9.62
CA VAL A 241 -12.62 22.07 8.60
C VAL A 241 -13.17 20.63 8.55
N TRP A 242 -13.35 20.00 9.70
CA TRP A 242 -13.88 18.64 9.81
C TRP A 242 -15.28 18.52 9.23
N THR A 243 -16.14 19.53 9.42
CA THR A 243 -17.45 19.55 8.76
C THR A 243 -17.33 19.42 7.25
N VAL A 244 -16.33 20.06 6.62
CA VAL A 244 -16.09 19.92 5.17
C VAL A 244 -15.57 18.52 4.84
N ILE A 245 -14.51 18.07 5.51
CA ILE A 245 -13.84 16.78 5.23
C ILE A 245 -14.80 15.61 5.39
N LYS A 246 -15.68 15.64 6.41
CA LYS A 246 -16.64 14.56 6.68
C LYS A 246 -17.57 14.28 5.49
N HIS A 247 -17.88 15.27 4.65
CA HIS A 247 -18.72 15.07 3.46
C HIS A 247 -17.98 14.38 2.30
N TRP A 248 -16.65 14.28 2.38
CA TRP A 248 -15.84 13.59 1.36
C TRP A 248 -15.61 12.12 1.69
N LEU A 249 -15.71 11.73 2.96
CA LEU A 249 -15.42 10.38 3.42
C LEU A 249 -16.62 9.46 3.19
N ASP A 250 -16.36 8.30 2.61
CA ASP A 250 -17.30 7.19 2.64
C ASP A 250 -17.54 6.70 4.09
N PRO A 251 -18.65 6.00 4.37
CA PRO A 251 -18.98 5.54 5.72
C PRO A 251 -17.93 4.62 6.36
N VAL A 252 -17.23 3.80 5.57
CA VAL A 252 -16.19 2.89 6.05
C VAL A 252 -14.98 3.69 6.51
N VAL A 253 -14.47 4.63 5.71
CA VAL A 253 -13.34 5.48 6.12
C VAL A 253 -13.73 6.38 7.29
N ALA A 254 -14.92 6.99 7.26
CA ALA A 254 -15.42 7.82 8.35
C ALA A 254 -15.50 7.05 9.68
N SER A 255 -15.87 5.76 9.65
CA SER A 255 -15.95 4.92 10.85
C SER A 255 -14.58 4.65 11.51
N LYS A 256 -13.48 4.75 10.74
CA LYS A 256 -12.11 4.54 11.21
C LYS A 256 -11.51 5.80 11.86
N VAL A 257 -12.19 6.95 11.80
CA VAL A 257 -11.69 8.22 12.34
C VAL A 257 -12.00 8.35 13.84
N HIS A 258 -10.95 8.51 14.65
CA HIS A 258 -11.03 8.72 16.08
C HIS A 258 -10.37 10.03 16.49
N PHE A 259 -11.10 10.87 17.20
CA PHE A 259 -10.56 12.08 17.81
C PHE A 259 -9.89 11.74 19.14
N THR A 260 -8.62 12.12 19.28
CA THR A 260 -7.83 11.86 20.49
C THR A 260 -7.24 13.16 21.04
N SER A 261 -7.06 13.23 22.36
CA SER A 261 -6.42 14.38 23.00
C SER A 261 -5.52 13.94 24.15
N GLY A 262 -4.32 14.53 24.21
CA GLY A 262 -3.27 14.21 25.16
C GLY A 262 -2.82 12.74 25.10
N THR A 263 -1.84 12.41 25.95
CA THR A 263 -1.25 11.06 25.99
C THR A 263 -2.28 9.96 26.24
N LYS A 264 -3.25 10.19 27.14
CA LYS A 264 -4.31 9.21 27.44
C LYS A 264 -5.15 8.85 26.22
N GLY A 265 -5.34 9.78 25.27
CA GLY A 265 -6.09 9.52 24.04
C GLY A 265 -5.37 8.52 23.13
N LEU A 266 -4.07 8.72 22.91
CA LEU A 266 -3.26 7.84 22.07
C LEU A 266 -3.00 6.47 22.72
N LEU A 267 -2.82 6.44 24.04
CA LEU A 267 -2.60 5.18 24.80
C LEU A 267 -3.78 4.20 24.74
N LYS A 268 -4.94 4.61 24.21
CA LYS A 268 -6.03 3.67 23.91
C LYS A 268 -5.65 2.73 22.77
N PHE A 269 -4.96 3.25 21.76
CA PHE A 269 -4.61 2.55 20.51
C PHE A 269 -3.15 2.07 20.48
N ILE A 270 -2.24 2.79 21.14
CA ILE A 270 -0.80 2.57 21.02
C ILE A 270 -0.22 2.22 22.40
N ALA A 271 0.63 1.20 22.46
CA ALA A 271 1.33 0.82 23.68
C ALA A 271 2.35 1.90 24.08
N LYS A 272 2.62 2.07 25.37
CA LYS A 272 3.41 3.21 25.86
C LYS A 272 4.87 3.15 25.37
N GLU A 273 5.41 1.95 25.31
CA GLU A 273 6.74 1.58 24.80
C GLU A 273 6.90 1.80 23.29
N ASN A 274 5.80 1.89 22.53
CA ASN A 274 5.80 2.15 21.10
C ASN A 274 5.38 3.60 20.78
N LEU A 275 4.99 4.39 21.79
CA LEU A 275 4.63 5.79 21.64
C LEU A 275 5.84 6.67 21.98
N GLN A 276 6.13 7.65 21.13
CA GLN A 276 7.26 8.55 21.35
C GLN A 276 7.07 9.43 22.61
N LYS A 277 8.18 9.80 23.25
CA LYS A 277 8.19 10.70 24.41
C LYS A 277 7.52 12.04 24.15
N SER A 278 7.61 12.56 22.92
CA SER A 278 6.94 13.79 22.48
C SER A 278 5.40 13.71 22.57
N TYR A 279 4.84 12.49 22.57
CA TYR A 279 3.41 12.22 22.79
C TYR A 279 3.12 11.68 24.21
N GLY A 280 4.12 11.64 25.09
CA GLY A 280 4.04 11.16 26.47
C GLY A 280 4.21 9.65 26.64
N GLY A 281 4.73 8.95 25.64
CA GLY A 281 5.14 7.54 25.75
C GLY A 281 6.57 7.36 26.26
N GLU A 282 7.16 6.22 25.99
CA GLU A 282 8.49 5.82 26.48
C GLU A 282 9.57 5.78 25.39
N ASP A 283 9.18 5.73 24.11
CA ASP A 283 10.13 5.67 23.00
C ASP A 283 10.87 7.02 22.84
N PRO A 284 12.19 7.07 23.09
CA PRO A 284 12.94 8.31 23.04
C PRO A 284 13.24 8.80 21.62
N TRP A 285 12.87 8.03 20.60
CA TRP A 285 13.27 8.31 19.22
C TRP A 285 12.66 9.60 18.67
N GLU A 286 13.51 10.38 18.02
CA GLU A 286 13.14 11.59 17.29
C GLU A 286 13.51 11.44 15.82
N TYR A 287 12.62 11.91 14.95
CA TYR A 287 12.87 11.85 13.52
C TYR A 287 14.06 12.72 13.13
N LYS A 288 15.05 12.10 12.51
CA LYS A 288 16.15 12.75 11.81
C LYS A 288 16.30 12.14 10.44
N TYR A 289 16.18 12.95 9.40
CA TYR A 289 16.34 12.47 8.02
C TYR A 289 17.79 12.06 7.76
N LEU A 290 17.95 10.90 7.12
CA LEU A 290 19.23 10.42 6.60
C LEU A 290 19.21 10.65 5.10
N GLU A 291 20.14 11.45 4.59
CA GLU A 291 20.25 11.74 3.16
C GLU A 291 20.58 10.46 2.37
N PRO A 292 20.09 10.33 1.12
CA PRO A 292 20.49 9.24 0.24
C PRO A 292 22.01 9.27 0.02
N VAL A 293 22.62 8.09 -0.11
CA VAL A 293 24.07 7.97 -0.40
C VAL A 293 24.30 7.49 -1.84
N PRO A 294 25.36 7.96 -2.54
CA PRO A 294 25.54 7.68 -3.96
C PRO A 294 25.50 6.19 -4.35
N SER A 295 25.99 5.31 -3.48
CA SER A 295 26.10 3.88 -3.76
C SER A 295 24.82 3.07 -3.49
N GLU A 296 23.80 3.63 -2.85
CA GLU A 296 22.66 2.84 -2.35
C GLU A 296 21.76 2.28 -3.45
N ASN A 297 21.88 2.81 -4.67
CA ASN A 297 21.08 2.44 -5.84
C ASN A 297 21.93 1.85 -6.99
N GLU A 298 23.22 1.55 -6.76
CA GLU A 298 24.11 1.01 -7.81
C GLU A 298 23.57 -0.26 -8.48
N ARG A 299 22.85 -1.10 -7.71
CA ARG A 299 22.24 -2.33 -8.24
C ARG A 299 21.22 -2.06 -9.34
N MET A 300 20.52 -0.93 -9.29
CA MET A 300 19.53 -0.55 -10.31
C MET A 300 20.15 -0.31 -11.69
N GLN A 301 21.47 -0.13 -11.78
CA GLN A 301 22.19 0.01 -13.06
C GLN A 301 22.46 -1.35 -13.73
N SER A 302 22.22 -2.47 -13.04
CA SER A 302 22.48 -3.81 -13.56
C SER A 302 21.24 -4.37 -14.27
N GLU A 303 21.04 -3.96 -15.53
CA GLU A 303 19.93 -4.45 -16.35
C GLU A 303 20.01 -5.98 -16.59
N GLU A 304 21.21 -6.54 -16.75
CA GLU A 304 21.38 -8.00 -16.91
C GLU A 304 20.81 -8.80 -15.73
N LYS A 305 21.14 -8.41 -14.49
CA LYS A 305 20.66 -9.10 -13.28
C LYS A 305 19.16 -8.89 -13.09
N LYS A 306 18.68 -7.67 -13.35
CA LYS A 306 17.26 -7.33 -13.30
C LYS A 306 16.46 -8.21 -14.26
N ILE A 307 16.87 -8.29 -15.53
CA ILE A 307 16.23 -9.12 -16.56
C ILE A 307 16.24 -10.58 -16.15
N LYS A 308 17.36 -11.10 -15.66
CA LYS A 308 17.46 -12.50 -15.18
C LYS A 308 16.41 -12.81 -14.10
N ILE A 309 16.29 -11.94 -13.09
CA ILE A 309 15.31 -12.13 -12.01
C ILE A 309 13.87 -11.98 -12.51
N GLN A 310 13.63 -11.10 -13.49
CA GLN A 310 12.33 -10.93 -14.13
C GLN A 310 11.92 -12.16 -14.96
N ILE A 311 12.86 -12.83 -15.63
CA ILE A 311 12.60 -14.10 -16.32
C ILE A 311 12.20 -15.17 -15.30
N GLU A 312 12.97 -15.34 -14.21
CA GLU A 312 12.60 -16.24 -13.11
C GLU A 312 11.21 -15.88 -12.53
N ARG A 313 10.91 -14.59 -12.42
CA ARG A 313 9.60 -14.11 -11.95
C ARG A 313 8.48 -14.50 -12.91
N GLN A 314 8.70 -14.38 -14.21
CA GLN A 314 7.70 -14.71 -15.22
C GLN A 314 7.36 -16.21 -15.20
N GLU A 315 8.36 -17.08 -15.06
CA GLU A 315 8.13 -18.52 -14.91
C GLU A 315 7.26 -18.86 -13.68
N LEU A 316 7.51 -18.16 -12.56
CA LEU A 316 6.70 -18.28 -11.35
C LEU A 316 5.28 -17.73 -11.53
N ILE A 317 5.12 -16.62 -12.26
CA ILE A 317 3.80 -16.06 -12.61
C ILE A 317 3.01 -17.07 -13.46
N ASP A 318 3.64 -17.69 -14.46
CA ASP A 318 2.98 -18.68 -15.29
C ASP A 318 2.59 -19.93 -14.47
N SER A 319 3.43 -20.33 -13.52
CA SER A 319 3.12 -21.41 -12.56
C SER A 319 1.96 -21.05 -11.64
N PHE A 320 1.90 -19.80 -11.18
CA PHE A 320 0.80 -19.29 -10.39
C PHE A 320 -0.50 -19.28 -11.20
N ASN A 321 -0.46 -18.81 -12.45
CA ASN A 321 -1.64 -18.79 -13.32
C ASN A 321 -2.19 -20.21 -13.52
N ARG A 322 -1.33 -21.19 -13.83
CA ARG A 322 -1.74 -22.61 -13.97
C ARG A 322 -2.36 -23.15 -12.68
N SER A 323 -1.69 -23.01 -11.54
CA SER A 323 -2.22 -23.48 -10.25
C SER A 323 -3.49 -22.74 -9.82
N THR A 324 -3.67 -21.49 -10.22
CA THR A 324 -4.91 -20.73 -9.99
C THR A 324 -6.05 -21.26 -10.83
N VAL A 325 -5.81 -21.60 -12.11
CA VAL A 325 -6.82 -22.24 -12.97
C VAL A 325 -7.26 -23.59 -12.39
N ASP A 326 -6.31 -24.42 -11.94
CA ASP A 326 -6.62 -25.70 -11.29
C ASP A 326 -7.46 -25.49 -10.04
N TRP A 327 -7.08 -24.52 -9.18
CA TRP A 327 -7.81 -24.19 -7.96
C TRP A 327 -9.22 -23.66 -8.24
N ILE A 328 -9.41 -22.82 -9.25
CA ILE A 328 -10.73 -22.32 -9.70
C ILE A 328 -11.65 -23.50 -10.07
N GLY A 329 -11.13 -24.56 -10.67
CA GLY A 329 -11.91 -25.73 -11.08
C GLY A 329 -12.34 -26.66 -9.94
N THR A 330 -12.03 -26.32 -8.68
CA THR A 330 -12.33 -27.15 -7.50
C THR A 330 -13.34 -26.48 -6.56
N ASP A 331 -14.12 -27.28 -5.83
CA ASP A 331 -14.90 -26.76 -4.71
C ASP A 331 -13.96 -26.47 -3.52
N PRO A 332 -13.92 -25.22 -3.00
CA PRO A 332 -12.97 -24.80 -1.97
C PRO A 332 -13.02 -25.56 -0.63
N ASP A 333 -14.12 -26.25 -0.32
CA ASP A 333 -14.26 -26.98 0.94
C ASP A 333 -13.96 -28.48 0.80
N THR A 334 -13.76 -28.97 -0.42
CA THR A 334 -13.30 -30.33 -0.68
C THR A 334 -11.80 -30.48 -0.41
N GLU A 335 -11.35 -31.72 -0.19
CA GLU A 335 -9.93 -32.00 0.00
C GLU A 335 -9.09 -31.59 -1.21
N ALA A 336 -9.56 -31.89 -2.42
CA ALA A 336 -8.92 -31.48 -3.66
C ALA A 336 -8.77 -29.96 -3.77
N GLY A 337 -9.78 -29.19 -3.31
CA GLY A 337 -9.73 -27.73 -3.30
C GLY A 337 -8.74 -27.16 -2.30
N LYS A 338 -8.63 -27.78 -1.11
CA LYS A 338 -7.61 -27.42 -0.11
C LYS A 338 -6.21 -27.70 -0.61
N GLU A 339 -5.97 -28.89 -1.17
CA GLU A 339 -4.68 -29.24 -1.76
C GLU A 339 -4.31 -28.31 -2.94
N ALA A 340 -5.27 -27.93 -3.78
CA ALA A 340 -5.04 -26.98 -4.87
C ALA A 340 -4.67 -25.58 -4.33
N HIS A 341 -5.34 -25.14 -3.26
CA HIS A 341 -5.01 -23.89 -2.58
C HIS A 341 -3.59 -23.93 -1.97
N GLU A 342 -3.21 -25.02 -1.29
CA GLU A 342 -1.88 -25.19 -0.71
C GLU A 342 -0.78 -25.17 -1.78
N ARG A 343 -0.94 -25.90 -2.90
CA ARG A 343 -0.01 -25.85 -4.03
C ARG A 343 0.16 -24.43 -4.58
N ARG A 344 -0.93 -23.66 -4.64
CA ARG A 344 -0.89 -22.27 -5.09
C ARG A 344 -0.15 -21.38 -4.10
N ASP A 345 -0.37 -21.57 -2.80
CA ASP A 345 0.34 -20.85 -1.73
C ASP A 345 1.85 -21.10 -1.75
N GLU A 346 2.30 -22.30 -2.11
CA GLU A 346 3.73 -22.59 -2.32
C GLU A 346 4.34 -21.73 -3.44
N VAL A 347 3.64 -21.60 -4.58
CA VAL A 347 4.09 -20.74 -5.68
C VAL A 347 4.11 -19.26 -5.27
N ILE A 348 3.12 -18.82 -4.49
CA ILE A 348 3.07 -17.44 -3.97
C ILE A 348 4.28 -17.15 -3.08
N GLN A 349 4.67 -18.07 -2.19
CA GLN A 349 5.88 -17.89 -1.37
C GLN A 349 7.13 -17.71 -2.23
N LEU A 350 7.25 -18.47 -3.32
CA LEU A 350 8.36 -18.31 -4.28
C LEU A 350 8.31 -16.95 -4.99
N LEU A 351 7.12 -16.46 -5.39
CA LEU A 351 6.93 -15.13 -5.97
C LEU A 351 7.33 -14.00 -5.02
N GLN A 352 7.02 -14.14 -3.74
CA GLN A 352 7.43 -13.19 -2.70
C GLN A 352 8.95 -13.17 -2.52
N MET A 353 9.56 -14.35 -2.39
CA MET A 353 11.02 -14.48 -2.29
C MET A 353 11.73 -13.93 -3.53
N ASN A 354 11.20 -14.20 -4.73
CA ASN A 354 11.70 -13.65 -5.98
C ASN A 354 11.60 -12.11 -5.98
N TYR A 355 10.48 -11.52 -5.52
CA TYR A 355 10.35 -10.07 -5.48
C TYR A 355 11.43 -9.43 -4.61
N TRP A 356 11.79 -10.00 -3.46
CA TRP A 356 12.87 -9.45 -2.63
C TRP A 356 14.25 -9.52 -3.29
N LYS A 357 14.46 -10.46 -4.23
CA LYS A 357 15.65 -10.43 -5.10
C LYS A 357 15.56 -9.29 -6.11
N LEU A 358 14.36 -8.99 -6.62
CA LEU A 358 14.11 -7.97 -7.65
C LEU A 358 14.12 -6.54 -7.09
N ASP A 359 13.58 -6.31 -5.90
CA ASP A 359 13.38 -4.97 -5.30
C ASP A 359 14.61 -4.06 -5.39
N PRO A 360 15.86 -4.50 -5.09
CA PRO A 360 17.05 -3.67 -5.20
C PRO A 360 17.38 -3.17 -6.62
N TYR A 361 16.71 -3.71 -7.65
CA TYR A 361 16.90 -3.35 -9.06
C TYR A 361 15.77 -2.48 -9.61
N VAL A 362 14.63 -2.39 -8.90
CA VAL A 362 13.42 -1.70 -9.39
C VAL A 362 12.90 -0.60 -8.46
N ARG A 363 13.39 -0.54 -7.21
CA ARG A 363 13.01 0.47 -6.22
C ARG A 363 14.24 1.17 -5.66
N SER A 364 14.19 2.49 -5.65
CA SER A 364 15.20 3.32 -5.01
C SER A 364 15.23 3.11 -3.49
N GLY A 365 16.42 3.28 -2.88
CA GLY A 365 16.59 3.28 -1.44
C GLY A 365 15.78 4.39 -0.77
N THR A 366 15.01 4.02 0.25
CA THR A 366 14.23 4.97 1.07
C THR A 366 14.94 5.26 2.39
N TYR A 367 14.47 6.30 3.10
CA TYR A 367 14.87 6.59 4.47
C TYR A 367 14.86 5.34 5.35
N TYR A 368 13.84 4.49 5.22
CA TYR A 368 13.67 3.30 6.04
C TYR A 368 14.72 2.22 5.77
N HIS A 369 15.32 2.20 4.58
CA HIS A 369 16.48 1.34 4.31
C HIS A 369 17.72 1.87 5.01
N ARG A 370 17.97 3.19 4.91
CA ARG A 370 19.12 3.85 5.55
C ARG A 370 19.05 3.81 7.07
N ALA A 371 17.85 3.92 7.62
CA ALA A 371 17.58 3.82 9.06
C ALA A 371 17.56 2.36 9.58
N GLY A 372 17.70 1.37 8.69
CA GLY A 372 17.68 -0.05 9.04
C GLY A 372 16.29 -0.61 9.39
N VAL A 373 15.22 0.18 9.21
CA VAL A 373 13.84 -0.24 9.48
C VAL A 373 13.37 -1.28 8.48
N VAL A 374 13.79 -1.18 7.22
CA VAL A 374 13.52 -2.16 6.17
C VAL A 374 14.84 -2.71 5.65
N ASN A 375 14.97 -4.04 5.62
CA ASN A 375 16.12 -4.68 4.98
C ASN A 375 15.79 -5.12 3.54
N ARG A 376 16.83 -5.47 2.76
CA ARG A 376 16.69 -5.86 1.34
C ARG A 376 16.17 -7.28 1.12
N VAL A 377 15.71 -7.95 2.17
CA VAL A 377 15.04 -9.26 2.11
C VAL A 377 13.63 -9.19 2.71
N GLY A 378 13.09 -7.99 2.91
CA GLY A 378 11.73 -7.73 3.39
C GLY A 378 11.56 -7.70 4.90
N GLY A 379 12.59 -7.97 5.69
CA GLY A 379 12.50 -7.84 7.15
C GLY A 379 12.23 -6.40 7.57
N VAL A 380 11.32 -6.22 8.52
CA VAL A 380 10.94 -4.92 9.08
C VAL A 380 11.22 -4.90 10.58
N ASP A 381 11.94 -3.89 11.04
CA ASP A 381 12.16 -3.61 12.46
C ASP A 381 11.91 -2.12 12.74
N PHE A 382 10.71 -1.81 13.22
CA PHE A 382 10.31 -0.43 13.53
C PHE A 382 11.13 0.22 14.65
N LYS A 383 11.95 -0.54 15.38
CA LYS A 383 12.85 -0.06 16.44
C LYS A 383 14.31 0.05 15.98
N ALA A 384 14.64 -0.37 14.77
CA ALA A 384 16.01 -0.33 14.24
C ALA A 384 16.56 1.09 14.09
N ALA A 385 15.69 2.05 13.74
CA ALA A 385 16.08 3.46 13.69
C ALA A 385 16.47 3.94 15.10
N ARG A 386 17.74 4.30 15.26
CA ARG A 386 18.35 4.75 16.52
C ARG A 386 18.34 6.26 16.67
#